data_AF-A0A1V5PHW3-F1
#
_entry.id   AF-A0A1V5PHW3-F1
#
_cell.length_a   1.000
_cell.length_b   1.000
_cell.length_c   1.000
_cell.angle_alpha   90.00
_cell.angle_beta   90.00
_cell.angle_gamma   90.00
#
_symmetry.space_group_name_H-M   'P 1'
#
loop_
_entity.id
_entity.type
_entity.pdbx_description
1 polymer ?
#
loop_
_entity_poly.entity_id
_entity_poly.type
_entity_poly.pdbx_seq_one_letter_code
_entity_poly.pdbx_strand_id
1 'polypeptide(L)'
;MKCRNCGFHNTDIVRFCTECGSPMDWKDISPFQSACPSRYQKTVTLPSGNDPKILYLAREGWNWGAFIFSWIWLLCHNMVPSGIALFLISFFFGPLTIAASIYLGIKGNELAWTYRPFKNLQHFEETEKAWSKWGLILFFGWFGFILLMFIFIFSIIPH
;
A
#
# COMPACT_ATOMS: atom_id res chain seq x y z
N MET A 1 23.59 32.92 -30.03
CA MET A 1 24.52 33.80 -29.28
C MET A 1 25.91 33.20 -29.20
N LYS A 2 26.96 34.03 -29.37
CA LYS A 2 28.36 33.55 -29.36
C LYS A 2 28.88 33.40 -27.93
N CYS A 3 29.44 32.23 -27.61
CA CYS A 3 30.08 31.97 -26.31
C CYS A 3 31.31 32.88 -26.14
N ARG A 4 31.44 33.57 -25.00
CA ARG A 4 32.59 34.44 -24.71
C ARG A 4 33.88 33.67 -24.35
N ASN A 5 33.75 32.40 -23.97
CA ASN A 5 34.87 31.55 -23.57
C ASN A 5 35.52 30.81 -24.75
N CYS A 6 34.73 30.07 -25.55
CA CYS A 6 35.26 29.27 -26.68
C CYS A 6 34.88 29.81 -28.07
N GLY A 7 34.03 30.83 -28.15
CA GLY A 7 33.61 31.41 -29.44
C GLY A 7 32.55 30.61 -30.20
N PHE A 8 32.08 29.46 -29.69
CA PHE A 8 31.05 28.65 -30.34
C PHE A 8 29.70 29.40 -30.44
N HIS A 9 29.01 29.25 -31.56
CA HIS A 9 27.70 29.87 -31.77
C HIS A 9 26.59 28.95 -31.27
N ASN A 10 25.98 29.31 -30.15
CA ASN A 10 24.89 28.56 -29.53
C ASN A 10 23.52 29.12 -29.96
N THR A 11 22.45 28.36 -29.76
CA THR A 11 21.08 28.91 -29.78
C THR A 11 20.91 29.92 -28.64
N ASP A 12 19.93 30.81 -28.73
CA ASP A 12 19.64 31.76 -27.65
C ASP A 12 19.08 31.06 -26.41
N ILE A 13 18.29 29.99 -26.55
CA ILE A 13 17.63 29.27 -25.43
C ILE A 13 18.53 28.48 -24.47
N VAL A 14 19.82 28.28 -24.79
CA VAL A 14 20.68 27.41 -23.97
C VAL A 14 21.35 28.16 -22.83
N ARG A 15 21.32 27.55 -21.64
CA ARG A 15 21.93 28.11 -20.41
C ARG A 15 23.44 27.91 -20.34
N PHE A 16 23.95 26.90 -21.04
CA PHE A 16 25.36 26.54 -21.08
C PHE A 16 25.80 26.35 -22.53
N CYS A 17 27.06 26.68 -22.82
CA CYS A 17 27.66 26.40 -24.12
C CYS A 17 27.73 24.88 -24.34
N THR A 18 27.25 24.40 -25.48
CA THR A 18 27.23 22.96 -25.77
C THR A 18 28.60 22.35 -26.01
N GLU A 19 29.61 23.17 -26.34
CA GLU A 19 30.98 22.73 -26.58
C GLU A 19 31.86 22.77 -25.32
N CYS A 20 31.88 23.90 -24.59
CA CYS A 20 32.79 24.07 -23.45
C CYS A 20 32.13 24.14 -22.07
N GLY A 21 30.80 24.06 -22.01
CA GLY A 21 30.03 24.09 -20.76
C GLY A 21 29.99 25.44 -20.04
N SER A 22 30.61 26.50 -20.59
CA SER A 22 30.59 27.83 -19.96
C SER A 22 29.15 28.38 -19.85
N PRO A 23 28.78 29.05 -18.75
CA PRO A 23 27.48 29.69 -18.63
C PRO A 23 27.28 30.77 -19.69
N MET A 24 26.05 30.88 -20.21
CA MET A 24 25.66 31.85 -21.23
C MET A 24 24.85 32.99 -20.59
N ASP A 25 24.98 34.20 -21.13
CA ASP A 25 24.22 35.41 -20.76
C ASP A 25 22.78 35.33 -21.30
N TRP A 26 22.02 34.36 -20.79
CA TRP A 26 20.64 34.08 -21.18
C TRP A 26 19.70 35.09 -20.54
N LYS A 27 18.86 35.74 -21.36
CA LYS A 27 17.76 36.56 -20.90
C LYS A 27 16.53 35.67 -20.78
N ASP A 28 15.90 35.66 -19.62
CA ASP A 28 14.68 34.90 -19.36
C ASP A 28 13.52 35.36 -20.25
N ILE A 29 13.46 34.84 -21.48
CA ILE A 29 12.30 35.02 -22.36
C ILE A 29 11.30 33.92 -22.01
N SER A 30 10.68 34.03 -20.85
CA SER A 30 9.52 33.22 -20.51
C SER A 30 8.42 34.11 -19.96
N PRO A 31 7.17 34.02 -20.47
CA PRO A 31 5.99 34.50 -19.73
C PRO A 31 5.81 33.69 -18.43
N PHE A 32 6.55 32.60 -18.29
CA PHE A 32 6.57 31.71 -17.13
C PHE A 32 7.78 32.00 -16.24
N GLN A 33 7.85 33.25 -15.77
CA GLN A 33 8.72 33.59 -14.66
C GLN A 33 8.22 32.82 -13.43
N SER A 34 8.91 31.77 -13.02
CA SER A 34 8.84 31.35 -11.63
C SER A 34 10.03 30.49 -11.27
N ALA A 35 10.68 30.94 -10.20
CA ALA A 35 11.48 30.19 -9.26
C ALA A 35 11.34 28.66 -9.41
N CYS A 36 12.45 27.92 -9.31
CA CYS A 36 12.38 26.50 -8.98
C CYS A 36 11.31 26.33 -7.89
N PRO A 37 10.16 25.70 -8.17
CA PRO A 37 9.19 25.49 -7.13
C PRO A 37 9.78 24.36 -6.30
N SER A 38 10.46 24.72 -5.22
CA SER A 38 10.62 23.86 -4.04
C SER A 38 9.25 23.47 -3.43
N ARG A 39 8.15 23.84 -4.09
CA ARG A 39 6.75 23.68 -3.73
C ARG A 39 5.98 22.82 -4.75
N TYR A 40 6.57 21.73 -5.23
CA TYR A 40 5.79 20.60 -5.77
C TYR A 40 6.35 19.26 -5.27
N GLN A 41 6.73 19.20 -3.99
CA GLN A 41 6.56 17.96 -3.24
C GLN A 41 5.31 18.17 -2.40
N LYS A 42 4.13 17.80 -2.92
CA LYS A 42 3.00 17.54 -2.03
C LYS A 42 3.44 16.32 -1.22
N THR A 43 3.99 16.53 -0.03
CA THR A 43 4.35 15.44 0.87
C THR A 43 3.05 14.69 1.14
N VAL A 44 2.88 13.52 0.51
CA VAL A 44 1.69 12.69 0.69
C VAL A 44 1.75 12.16 2.11
N THR A 45 1.11 12.83 3.05
CA THR A 45 1.01 12.36 4.43
C THR A 45 -0.07 11.29 4.50
N LEU A 46 0.28 10.10 4.99
CA LEU A 46 -0.69 9.03 5.22
C LEU A 46 -1.50 9.33 6.49
N PRO A 47 -2.79 8.94 6.57
CA PRO A 47 -3.59 9.06 7.79
C PRO A 47 -2.96 8.39 9.01
N SER A 48 -2.23 7.29 8.81
CA SER A 48 -1.46 6.59 9.83
C SER A 48 -0.25 7.36 10.38
N GLY A 49 0.21 8.40 9.67
CA GLY A 49 1.48 9.07 9.94
C GLY A 49 2.71 8.29 9.49
N ASN A 50 2.55 7.13 8.84
CA ASN A 50 3.67 6.34 8.32
C ASN A 50 4.31 7.01 7.10
N ASP A 51 5.59 6.72 6.83
CA ASP A 51 6.30 7.29 5.68
C ASP A 51 5.73 6.72 4.37
N PRO A 52 5.20 7.57 3.46
CA PRO A 52 4.70 7.13 2.15
C PRO A 52 5.80 6.55 1.25
N LYS A 53 7.07 6.93 1.45
CA LYS A 53 8.19 6.50 0.60
C LYS A 53 8.47 5.02 0.73
N ILE A 54 8.18 4.41 1.87
CA ILE A 54 8.40 2.98 2.11
C ILE A 54 7.14 2.14 1.93
N LEU A 55 6.02 2.75 1.51
CA LEU A 55 4.76 2.04 1.24
C LEU A 55 4.93 0.92 0.19
N TYR A 56 5.83 1.11 -0.78
CA TYR A 56 6.08 0.08 -1.79
C TYR A 56 6.69 -1.20 -1.20
N LEU A 57 7.51 -1.09 -0.14
CA LEU A 57 8.02 -2.24 0.61
C LEU A 57 6.92 -2.88 1.44
N ALA A 58 6.07 -2.06 2.06
CA ALA A 58 4.99 -2.55 2.91
C ALA A 58 3.94 -3.31 2.09
N ARG A 59 3.60 -2.87 0.86
CA ARG A 59 2.48 -3.41 0.06
C ARG A 59 2.74 -4.77 -0.59
N GLU A 60 3.92 -5.35 -0.47
CA GLU A 60 4.27 -6.57 -1.20
C GLU A 60 3.47 -7.78 -0.71
N GLY A 61 2.99 -8.59 -1.65
CA GLY A 61 2.38 -9.90 -1.38
C GLY A 61 0.93 -9.88 -0.89
N TRP A 62 0.44 -11.10 -0.63
CA TRP A 62 -0.91 -11.36 -0.14
C TRP A 62 -0.98 -11.29 1.38
N ASN A 63 -2.01 -10.64 1.92
CA ASN A 63 -2.25 -10.56 3.36
C ASN A 63 -3.29 -11.61 3.80
N TRP A 64 -2.79 -12.75 4.30
CA TRP A 64 -3.65 -13.83 4.80
C TRP A 64 -4.48 -13.42 6.00
N GLY A 65 -3.95 -12.56 6.88
CA GLY A 65 -4.68 -12.06 8.03
C GLY A 65 -5.91 -11.25 7.62
N ALA A 66 -5.73 -10.30 6.72
CA ALA A 66 -6.80 -9.44 6.19
C ALA A 66 -7.85 -10.25 5.42
N PHE A 67 -7.44 -11.26 4.65
CA PHE A 67 -8.35 -12.14 3.93
C PHE A 67 -9.19 -13.04 4.86
N ILE A 68 -8.57 -13.64 5.88
CA ILE A 68 -9.24 -14.64 6.73
C ILE A 68 -10.13 -13.95 7.79
N PHE A 69 -9.65 -12.87 8.38
CA PHE A 69 -10.34 -12.19 9.48
C PHE A 69 -11.19 -10.99 9.05
N SER A 70 -11.06 -10.54 7.80
CA SER A 70 -11.87 -9.52 7.12
C SER A 70 -12.30 -8.35 8.01
N TRP A 71 -13.52 -8.41 8.57
CA TRP A 71 -14.05 -7.33 9.41
C TRP A 71 -13.30 -7.16 10.73
N ILE A 72 -12.85 -8.23 11.39
CA ILE A 72 -12.06 -8.17 12.63
C ILE A 72 -10.74 -7.45 12.36
N TRP A 73 -10.10 -7.84 11.26
CA TRP A 73 -8.83 -7.23 10.87
C TRP A 73 -9.00 -5.73 10.58
N LEU A 74 -10.09 -5.31 9.91
CA LEU A 74 -10.40 -3.89 9.69
C LEU A 74 -10.56 -3.10 11.00
N LEU A 75 -11.25 -3.67 11.99
CA LEU A 75 -11.42 -3.04 13.31
C LEU A 75 -10.06 -2.81 13.98
N CYS A 76 -9.15 -3.80 13.93
CA CYS A 76 -7.82 -3.72 14.52
C CYS A 76 -6.84 -2.82 13.75
N HIS A 77 -7.15 -2.47 12.49
CA HIS A 77 -6.32 -1.61 11.62
C HIS A 77 -6.88 -0.20 11.46
N ASN A 78 -7.63 0.28 12.48
CA ASN A 78 -8.14 1.64 12.55
C ASN A 78 -9.14 1.99 11.44
N MET A 79 -9.75 0.97 10.81
CA MET A 79 -10.79 1.09 9.79
C MET A 79 -12.15 0.66 10.37
N VAL A 80 -12.49 1.20 11.55
CA VAL A 80 -13.64 0.78 12.36
C VAL A 80 -14.97 0.86 11.61
N PRO A 81 -15.31 1.96 10.89
CA PRO A 81 -16.57 2.03 10.16
C PRO A 81 -16.69 0.95 9.08
N SER A 82 -15.60 0.71 8.34
CA SER A 82 -15.55 -0.33 7.30
C SER A 82 -15.66 -1.73 7.90
N GLY A 83 -15.04 -1.98 9.05
CA GLY A 83 -15.16 -3.23 9.79
C GLY A 83 -16.60 -3.51 10.24
N ILE A 84 -17.26 -2.52 10.85
CA ILE A 84 -18.67 -2.64 11.27
C ILE A 84 -19.57 -2.87 10.05
N ALA A 85 -19.40 -2.10 8.97
CA ALA A 85 -20.18 -2.26 7.76
C ALA A 85 -20.02 -3.67 7.16
N LEU A 86 -18.79 -4.17 7.05
CA LEU A 86 -18.53 -5.50 6.50
C LEU A 86 -19.08 -6.62 7.42
N PHE A 87 -19.01 -6.45 8.74
CA PHE A 87 -19.63 -7.36 9.70
C PHE A 87 -21.14 -7.44 9.49
N LEU A 88 -21.83 -6.30 9.38
CA LEU A 88 -23.29 -6.27 9.16
C LEU A 88 -23.67 -6.89 7.80
N ILE A 89 -22.93 -6.58 6.73
CA ILE A 89 -23.15 -7.15 5.40
C ILE A 89 -22.97 -8.67 5.42
N SER A 90 -22.07 -9.21 6.25
CA SER A 90 -21.79 -10.64 6.33
C SER A 90 -23.00 -11.50 6.72
N PHE A 91 -23.99 -10.95 7.43
CA PHE A 91 -25.20 -11.69 7.81
C PHE A 91 -26.22 -11.82 6.69
N PHE A 92 -26.22 -10.90 5.72
CA PHE A 92 -27.28 -10.79 4.72
C PHE A 92 -26.78 -11.05 3.28
N PHE A 93 -25.48 -10.88 3.02
CA PHE A 93 -24.91 -10.93 1.67
C PHE A 93 -23.58 -11.71 1.60
N GLY A 94 -23.65 -13.02 1.80
CA GLY A 94 -22.49 -13.92 1.85
C GLY A 94 -21.51 -13.83 0.65
N PRO A 95 -21.95 -13.86 -0.61
CA PRO A 95 -21.03 -13.76 -1.75
C PRO A 95 -20.28 -12.42 -1.83
N LEU A 96 -20.92 -11.32 -1.43
CA LEU A 96 -20.31 -9.99 -1.42
C LEU A 96 -19.18 -9.89 -0.39
N THR A 97 -19.30 -10.61 0.72
CA THR A 97 -18.26 -10.61 1.76
C THR A 97 -17.05 -11.44 1.38
N ILE A 98 -17.21 -12.46 0.52
CA ILE A 98 -16.06 -13.17 -0.09
C ILE A 98 -15.28 -12.22 -1.01
N ALA A 99 -15.97 -11.48 -1.88
CA ALA A 99 -15.31 -10.50 -2.75
C ALA A 99 -14.55 -9.42 -1.96
N ALA A 100 -15.17 -8.91 -0.89
CA ALA A 100 -14.51 -7.98 0.02
C ALA A 100 -13.29 -8.60 0.71
N SER A 101 -13.38 -9.85 1.15
CA SER A 101 -12.27 -10.58 1.77
C SER A 101 -11.09 -10.73 0.79
N ILE A 102 -11.35 -11.09 -0.47
CA ILE A 102 -10.31 -11.18 -1.51
C ILE A 102 -9.65 -9.82 -1.73
N TYR A 103 -10.44 -8.74 -1.82
CA TYR A 103 -9.90 -7.38 -1.94
C TYR A 103 -8.98 -7.05 -0.75
N LEU A 104 -9.38 -7.40 0.47
CA LEU A 104 -8.54 -7.25 1.66
C LEU A 104 -7.29 -8.12 1.62
N GLY A 105 -7.33 -9.31 1.03
CA GLY A 105 -6.14 -10.13 0.80
C GLY A 105 -5.12 -9.45 -0.12
N ILE A 106 -5.58 -8.81 -1.19
CA ILE A 106 -4.72 -8.11 -2.16
C ILE A 106 -4.21 -6.78 -1.61
N LYS A 107 -5.07 -6.01 -0.94
CA LYS A 107 -4.79 -4.63 -0.52
C LYS A 107 -4.47 -4.48 0.97
N GLY A 108 -4.58 -5.55 1.76
CA GLY A 108 -4.48 -5.50 3.22
C GLY A 108 -3.20 -4.85 3.71
N ASN A 109 -2.06 -5.21 3.13
CA ASN A 109 -0.77 -4.63 3.50
C ASN A 109 -0.71 -3.11 3.24
N GLU A 110 -1.20 -2.65 2.08
CA GLU A 110 -1.29 -1.24 1.72
C GLU A 110 -2.25 -0.49 2.66
N LEU A 111 -3.41 -1.08 2.94
CA LEU A 111 -4.43 -0.51 3.82
C LEU A 111 -3.94 -0.42 5.28
N ALA A 112 -3.29 -1.47 5.80
CA ALA A 112 -2.69 -1.46 7.12
C ALA A 112 -1.68 -0.32 7.24
N TRP A 113 -0.73 -0.22 6.30
CA TRP A 113 0.26 0.85 6.30
C TRP A 113 -0.37 2.25 6.16
N THR A 114 -1.49 2.37 5.47
CA THR A 114 -2.17 3.66 5.24
C THR A 114 -2.95 4.14 6.46
N TYR A 115 -3.60 3.24 7.21
CA TYR A 115 -4.58 3.62 8.24
C TYR A 115 -4.14 3.31 9.69
N ARG A 116 -3.27 2.32 9.90
CA ARG A 116 -2.75 1.97 11.22
C ARG A 116 -1.36 2.59 11.44
N PRO A 117 -1.12 3.32 12.55
CA PRO A 117 0.21 3.82 12.87
C PRO A 117 1.15 2.66 13.25
N PHE A 118 2.35 2.64 12.67
CA PHE A 118 3.43 1.71 13.02
C PHE A 118 4.70 2.46 13.41
N LYS A 119 5.49 1.89 14.33
CA LYS A 119 6.75 2.50 14.79
C LYS A 119 7.82 2.52 13.68
N ASN A 120 7.89 1.45 12.90
CA ASN A 120 8.83 1.23 11.80
C ASN A 120 8.35 0.03 10.94
N LEU A 121 9.07 -0.26 9.85
CA LEU A 121 8.74 -1.36 8.94
C LEU A 121 8.78 -2.74 9.64
N GLN A 122 9.74 -2.95 10.55
CA GLN A 122 9.85 -4.21 11.29
C GLN A 122 8.61 -4.47 12.15
N HIS A 123 8.11 -3.45 12.88
CA HIS A 123 6.91 -3.59 13.69
C HIS A 123 5.67 -3.92 12.84
N PHE A 124 5.57 -3.37 11.64
CA PHE A 124 4.54 -3.72 10.67
C PHE A 124 4.65 -5.18 10.23
N GLU A 125 5.83 -5.60 9.78
CA GLU A 125 6.04 -6.97 9.32
C GLU A 125 5.73 -8.00 10.42
N GLU A 126 6.19 -7.78 11.64
CA GLU A 126 5.91 -8.65 12.78
C GLU A 126 4.41 -8.75 13.06
N THR A 127 3.70 -7.62 12.96
CA THR A 127 2.25 -7.56 13.17
C THR A 127 1.50 -8.34 12.08
N GLU A 128 1.77 -8.07 10.80
CA GLU A 128 1.08 -8.73 9.69
C GLU A 128 1.44 -10.22 9.57
N LYS A 129 2.70 -10.60 9.87
CA LYS A 129 3.12 -12.01 9.96
C LYS A 129 2.38 -12.73 11.08
N ALA A 130 2.18 -12.09 12.23
CA ALA A 130 1.40 -12.68 13.32
C ALA A 130 -0.07 -12.89 12.91
N TRP A 131 -0.71 -11.88 12.32
CA TRP A 131 -2.07 -11.99 11.78
C TRP A 131 -2.20 -13.11 10.76
N SER A 132 -1.28 -13.17 9.80
CA SER A 132 -1.25 -14.22 8.76
C SER A 132 -1.09 -15.61 9.37
N LYS A 133 -0.15 -15.77 10.31
CA LYS A 133 0.10 -17.04 11.01
C LYS A 133 -1.14 -17.52 11.76
N TRP A 134 -1.75 -16.67 12.57
CA TRP A 134 -2.95 -17.04 13.33
C TRP A 134 -4.15 -17.30 12.43
N GLY A 135 -4.31 -16.52 11.35
CA GLY A 135 -5.35 -16.75 10.35
C GLY A 135 -5.25 -18.13 9.74
N LEU A 136 -4.05 -18.51 9.27
CA LEU A 136 -3.83 -19.82 8.65
C LEU A 136 -4.01 -20.97 9.66
N ILE A 137 -3.50 -20.84 10.89
CA ILE A 137 -3.67 -21.86 11.94
C ILE A 137 -5.16 -22.10 12.21
N LEU A 138 -5.94 -21.04 12.41
CA LEU A 138 -7.37 -21.17 12.71
C LEU A 138 -8.14 -21.69 11.50
N PHE A 139 -7.81 -21.23 10.28
CA PHE A 139 -8.44 -21.70 9.06
C PHE A 139 -8.25 -23.20 8.85
N PHE A 140 -7.00 -23.67 8.81
CA PHE A 140 -6.73 -25.10 8.60
C PHE A 140 -7.14 -25.97 9.80
N GLY A 141 -7.01 -25.45 11.02
CA GLY A 141 -7.48 -26.13 12.23
C GLY A 141 -9.00 -26.37 12.21
N TRP A 142 -9.77 -25.36 11.82
CA TRP A 142 -11.22 -25.45 11.70
C TRP A 142 -11.66 -26.44 10.60
N PHE A 143 -11.07 -26.34 9.39
CA PHE A 143 -11.35 -27.28 8.31
C PHE A 143 -10.98 -28.73 8.68
N GLY A 144 -9.83 -28.92 9.33
CA GLY A 144 -9.41 -30.23 9.83
C GLY A 144 -10.37 -30.79 10.87
N PHE A 145 -10.84 -29.96 11.82
CA PHE A 145 -11.82 -30.36 12.81
C PHE A 145 -13.16 -30.78 12.19
N ILE A 146 -13.69 -30.00 11.24
CA ILE A 146 -14.93 -30.35 10.51
C ILE A 146 -14.78 -31.67 9.77
N LEU A 147 -13.65 -31.88 9.08
CA LEU A 147 -13.39 -33.12 8.35
C LEU A 147 -13.36 -34.33 9.29
N LEU A 148 -12.70 -34.22 10.45
CA LEU A 148 -12.66 -35.28 11.45
C LEU A 148 -14.06 -35.58 12.03
N MET A 149 -14.84 -34.55 12.34
CA MET A 149 -16.23 -34.71 12.80
C MET A 149 -17.08 -35.41 11.74
N PHE A 150 -16.93 -35.04 10.47
CA PHE A 150 -17.63 -35.68 9.36
C PHE A 150 -17.29 -37.17 9.26
N ILE A 151 -16.00 -37.52 9.26
CA ILE A 151 -15.55 -38.93 9.23
C ILE A 151 -16.12 -39.71 10.42
N PHE A 152 -16.07 -39.13 11.63
CA PHE A 152 -16.59 -39.74 12.84
C PHE A 152 -18.09 -40.01 12.75
N ILE A 153 -18.89 -39.05 12.28
CA ILE A 153 -20.34 -39.21 12.11
C ILE A 153 -20.63 -40.36 11.13
N PHE A 154 -19.96 -40.39 9.98
CA PHE A 154 -20.14 -41.46 8.99
C PHE A 154 -19.75 -42.85 9.53
N SER A 155 -18.75 -42.94 10.42
CA SER A 155 -18.35 -44.22 11.03
C SER A 155 -19.40 -44.83 11.98
N ILE A 156 -20.34 -44.01 12.48
CA ILE A 156 -21.38 -44.44 13.43
C ILE A 156 -22.67 -44.83 12.72
N ILE A 157 -22.89 -44.38 11.47
CA ILE A 157 -24.08 -44.72 10.70
C ILE A 157 -23.98 -46.19 10.27
N PRO A 158 -24.84 -47.10 10.77
CA PRO A 158 -24.84 -48.49 10.35
C PRO A 158 -25.27 -48.58 8.87
N HIS A 159 -24.49 -49.33 8.08
CA HIS A 159 -24.76 -49.62 6.67
C HIS A 159 -25.79 -50.74 6.49
#